data_AF-A0A6B3H7B0-F1
#
_entry.id   AF-A0A6B3H7B0-F1
#
_cell.length_a   1.000
_cell.length_b   1.000
_cell.length_c   1.000
_cell.angle_alpha   90.00
_cell.angle_beta   90.00
_cell.angle_gamma   90.00
#
_symmetry.space_group_name_H-M   'P 1'
#
loop_
_entity.id
_entity.type
_entity.pdbx_description
1 polymer ?
#
loop_
_entity_poly.entity_id
_entity_poly.type
_entity_poly.pdbx_seq_one_letter_code
_entity_poly.pdbx_strand_id
1 'polypeptide(L)'
;HAVDIKDTYTRGHSERVGRASVLIARELGMDDRRVEGLRFAGILHDIGKLGVPTRVLRKNGPLTPEERRIMELHPEYGHEIVRGIGFLDEARDAILHHHERLDGSGYPYGLSGSRIPEFARVVAVADAFDAMTSTRSYRRA
;
A
#
# COMPACT_ATOMS: atom_id res chain seq x y z
N HIS A 1 3.01 16.77 -2.96
CA HIS A 1 2.57 15.37 -2.88
C HIS A 1 1.04 15.36 -2.93
N ALA A 2 0.44 14.85 -4.01
CA ALA A 2 -1.01 14.99 -4.26
C ALA A 2 -1.89 14.04 -3.43
N VAL A 3 -1.35 12.91 -2.98
CA VAL A 3 -2.02 11.96 -2.08
C VAL A 3 -2.24 12.57 -0.69
N ASP A 4 -1.23 13.29 -0.18
CA ASP A 4 -1.27 13.99 1.12
C ASP A 4 -2.37 15.06 1.24
N ILE A 5 -2.89 15.56 0.12
CA ILE A 5 -3.89 16.64 0.11
C ILE A 5 -5.31 16.09 0.32
N LYS A 6 -5.58 14.84 -0.07
CA LYS A 6 -6.91 14.23 0.08
C LYS A 6 -7.12 13.54 1.41
N ASP A 7 -6.05 13.09 2.07
CA ASP A 7 -6.13 12.33 3.31
C ASP A 7 -5.28 12.95 4.44
N THR A 8 -5.94 13.41 5.49
CA THR A 8 -5.30 13.98 6.69
C THR A 8 -4.59 12.92 7.54
N TYR A 9 -4.87 11.63 7.34
CA TYR A 9 -4.22 10.49 8.00
C TYR A 9 -2.81 10.20 7.43
N THR A 10 -2.58 10.51 6.15
CA THR A 10 -1.37 10.13 5.40
C THR A 10 -0.10 10.94 5.69
N ARG A 11 -0.12 11.98 6.54
CA ARG A 11 1.05 12.87 6.70
C ARG A 11 2.26 12.08 7.25
N GLY A 12 3.15 11.68 6.36
CA GLY A 12 4.34 10.86 6.63
C GLY A 12 4.12 9.34 6.69
N HIS A 13 2.89 8.82 6.54
CA HIS A 13 2.64 7.37 6.55
C HIS A 13 3.39 6.67 5.41
N SER A 14 3.16 7.11 4.17
CA SER A 14 3.81 6.53 2.99
C SER A 14 5.34 6.63 3.05
N GLU A 15 5.88 7.69 3.66
CA GLU A 15 7.33 7.81 3.89
C GLU A 15 7.83 6.78 4.90
N ARG A 16 7.10 6.56 6.01
CA ARG A 16 7.48 5.56 7.02
C ARG A 16 7.38 4.15 6.47
N VAL A 17 6.33 3.84 5.70
CA VAL A 17 6.21 2.55 4.99
C VAL A 17 7.38 2.37 4.03
N GLY A 18 7.70 3.35 3.19
CA GLY A 18 8.87 3.29 2.31
C GLY A 18 10.19 3.06 3.05
N ARG A 19 10.41 3.75 4.18
CA ARG A 19 11.61 3.54 5.02
C ARG A 19 11.64 2.15 5.65
N ALA A 20 10.51 1.66 6.17
CA ALA A 20 10.42 0.32 6.73
C ALA A 20 10.66 -0.76 5.67
N SER A 21 10.12 -0.59 4.45
CA SER A 21 10.39 -1.48 3.33
C SER A 21 11.87 -1.54 2.97
N VAL A 22 12.60 -0.41 3.01
CA VAL A 22 14.06 -0.38 2.82
C VAL A 22 14.80 -1.17 3.89
N LEU A 23 14.40 -1.04 5.16
CA LEU A 23 15.03 -1.77 6.27
C LEU A 23 14.84 -3.28 6.11
N ILE A 24 13.61 -3.71 5.77
CA ILE A 24 13.31 -5.13 5.50
C ILE A 24 14.11 -5.64 4.30
N ALA A 25 14.17 -4.88 3.20
CA ALA A 25 14.91 -5.26 1.99
C ALA A 25 16.40 -5.51 2.26
N ARG A 26 17.02 -4.65 3.07
CA ARG A 26 18.43 -4.77 3.45
C ARG A 26 18.68 -5.99 4.32
N GLU A 27 17.79 -6.27 5.27
CA GLU A 27 17.88 -7.48 6.11
C GLU A 27 17.73 -8.77 5.27
N LEU A 28 16.92 -8.72 4.21
CA LEU A 28 16.78 -9.81 3.24
C LEU A 28 17.96 -9.93 2.26
N GLY A 29 18.97 -9.05 2.35
CA GLY A 29 20.15 -9.08 1.49
C GLY A 29 19.88 -8.68 0.03
N MET A 30 18.85 -7.88 -0.24
CA MET A 30 18.55 -7.39 -1.58
C MET A 30 19.60 -6.38 -2.06
N ASP A 31 19.83 -6.33 -3.37
CA ASP A 31 20.70 -5.33 -3.99
C ASP A 31 20.11 -3.91 -3.95
N ASP A 32 20.95 -2.89 -4.13
CA ASP A 32 20.56 -1.48 -4.02
C ASP A 32 19.45 -1.08 -4.99
N ARG A 33 19.39 -1.67 -6.19
CA ARG A 33 18.35 -1.38 -7.17
C ARG A 33 16.99 -1.87 -6.66
N ARG A 34 16.94 -3.07 -6.11
CA ARG A 34 15.71 -3.64 -5.53
C ARG A 34 15.31 -2.93 -4.24
N VAL A 35 16.28 -2.55 -3.40
CA VAL A 35 16.02 -1.72 -2.20
C VAL A 35 15.35 -0.40 -2.58
N GLU A 36 15.85 0.26 -3.62
CA GLU A 36 15.26 1.51 -4.12
C GLU A 36 13.86 1.29 -4.73
N GLY A 37 13.67 0.19 -5.47
CA GLY A 37 12.35 -0.22 -5.95
C GLY A 37 11.34 -0.40 -4.80
N LEU A 38 11.74 -1.04 -3.70
CA LEU A 38 10.91 -1.23 -2.51
C LEU A 38 10.61 0.09 -1.78
N ARG A 39 11.57 1.03 -1.77
CA ARG A 39 11.33 2.38 -1.26
C ARG A 39 10.18 3.05 -2.01
N PHE A 40 10.20 3.00 -3.34
CA PHE A 40 9.14 3.56 -4.17
C PHE A 40 7.82 2.81 -4.00
N ALA A 41 7.86 1.48 -3.95
CA ALA A 41 6.69 0.65 -3.69
C ALA A 41 5.97 1.07 -2.40
N GLY A 42 6.71 1.22 -1.30
CA GLY A 42 6.13 1.65 -0.02
C GLY A 42 5.60 3.08 -0.05
N ILE A 43 6.26 4.01 -0.75
CA ILE A 43 5.78 5.40 -0.89
C ILE A 43 4.49 5.47 -1.73
N LEU A 44 4.37 4.62 -2.74
CA LEU A 44 3.32 4.71 -3.76
C LEU A 44 2.19 3.70 -3.58
N HIS A 45 2.26 2.78 -2.62
CA HIS A 45 1.29 1.68 -2.46
C HIS A 45 -0.17 2.16 -2.46
N ASP A 46 -0.41 3.33 -1.88
CA ASP A 46 -1.73 3.93 -1.70
C ASP A 46 -2.08 5.01 -2.74
N ILE A 47 -1.26 5.24 -3.78
CA ILE A 47 -1.46 6.34 -4.74
C ILE A 47 -2.82 6.26 -5.46
N GLY A 48 -3.36 5.05 -5.62
CA GLY A 48 -4.68 4.85 -6.22
C GLY A 48 -5.85 5.36 -5.40
N LYS A 49 -5.67 5.71 -4.12
CA LYS A 49 -6.69 6.41 -3.32
C LYS A 49 -7.09 7.75 -3.94
N LEU A 50 -6.28 8.32 -4.84
CA LEU A 50 -6.66 9.49 -5.65
C LEU A 50 -7.91 9.26 -6.51
N GLY A 51 -8.12 8.03 -6.98
CA GLY A 51 -9.28 7.60 -7.76
C GLY A 51 -10.50 7.21 -6.93
N VAL A 52 -10.37 7.07 -5.60
CA VAL A 52 -11.48 6.76 -4.71
C VAL A 52 -12.33 8.02 -4.43
N PRO A 53 -13.67 7.95 -4.49
CA PRO A 53 -14.53 9.07 -4.15
C PRO A 53 -14.26 9.59 -2.73
N THR A 54 -14.12 10.91 -2.59
CA THR A 54 -13.81 11.56 -1.30
C THR A 54 -14.79 11.18 -0.19
N ARG A 55 -16.08 10.97 -0.52
CA ARG A 55 -17.12 10.55 0.44
C ARG A 55 -16.84 9.18 1.07
N VAL A 56 -16.23 8.27 0.32
CA VAL A 56 -15.83 6.93 0.79
C VAL A 56 -14.53 7.03 1.56
N LEU A 57 -13.56 7.76 1.02
CA LEU A 57 -12.23 7.96 1.63
C LEU A 57 -12.29 8.64 3.01
N ARG A 58 -13.17 9.64 3.17
CA ARG A 58 -13.31 10.42 4.41
C ARG A 58 -14.50 10.01 5.27
N LYS A 59 -15.05 8.81 5.05
CA LYS A 59 -16.21 8.35 5.82
C LYS A 59 -15.84 8.22 7.30
N ASN A 60 -16.66 8.82 8.16
CA ASN A 60 -16.59 8.61 9.60
C ASN A 60 -17.36 7.33 9.95
N GLY A 61 -16.68 6.35 10.54
CA GLY A 61 -17.27 5.05 10.90
C GLY A 61 -17.06 3.96 9.85
N PRO A 62 -17.70 2.78 10.01
CA PRO A 62 -17.46 1.64 9.13
C PRO A 62 -17.99 1.87 7.71
N LEU A 63 -17.25 1.36 6.72
CA LEU A 63 -17.69 1.29 5.34
C LEU A 63 -18.83 0.26 5.20
N THR A 64 -19.85 0.57 4.39
CA THR A 64 -20.82 -0.42 3.92
C THR A 64 -20.13 -1.43 3.00
N PRO A 65 -20.73 -2.60 2.72
CA PRO A 65 -20.16 -3.55 1.76
C PRO A 65 -19.91 -2.94 0.38
N GLU A 66 -20.73 -2.00 -0.07
CA GLU A 66 -20.55 -1.31 -1.35
C GLU A 66 -19.40 -0.31 -1.33
N GLU A 67 -19.31 0.49 -0.27
CA GLU A 67 -18.20 1.44 -0.10
C GLU A 67 -16.86 0.72 0.08
N ARG A 68 -16.87 -0.44 0.76
CA ARG A 68 -15.71 -1.32 0.87
C ARG A 68 -15.24 -1.78 -0.50
N ARG A 69 -16.13 -2.27 -1.37
CA ARG A 69 -15.79 -2.65 -2.75
C ARG A 69 -15.15 -1.49 -3.51
N ILE A 70 -15.64 -0.25 -3.33
CA ILE A 70 -15.06 0.94 -3.96
C ILE A 70 -13.65 1.24 -3.41
N MET A 71 -13.45 1.10 -2.10
CA MET A 71 -12.14 1.29 -1.47
C MET A 71 -11.11 0.25 -1.97
N GLU A 72 -11.53 -0.99 -2.14
CA GLU A 72 -10.69 -2.11 -2.57
C GLU A 72 -10.21 -2.00 -4.03
N LEU A 73 -10.72 -1.03 -4.81
CA LEU A 73 -10.23 -0.72 -6.17
C LEU A 73 -8.95 0.11 -6.20
N HIS A 74 -8.53 0.70 -5.08
CA HIS A 74 -7.35 1.57 -5.08
C HIS A 74 -6.04 0.89 -5.52
N PRO A 75 -5.78 -0.42 -5.30
CA PRO A 75 -4.57 -1.05 -5.82
C PRO A 75 -4.54 -1.05 -7.35
N GLU A 76 -5.69 -1.33 -7.99
CA GLU A 76 -5.84 -1.32 -9.45
C GLU A 76 -5.68 0.11 -10.00
N TYR A 77 -6.29 1.11 -9.35
CA TYR A 77 -6.07 2.51 -9.73
C TYR A 77 -4.60 2.93 -9.58
N GLY A 78 -3.93 2.48 -8.51
CA GLY A 78 -2.51 2.76 -8.28
C GLY A 78 -1.64 2.15 -9.36
N HIS A 79 -1.92 0.90 -9.74
CA HIS A 79 -1.25 0.19 -10.82
C HIS A 79 -1.37 0.96 -12.15
N GLU A 80 -2.57 1.41 -12.51
CA GLU A 80 -2.81 2.16 -13.74
C GLU A 80 -2.12 3.54 -13.73
N ILE A 81 -2.09 4.23 -12.59
CA ILE A 81 -1.42 5.54 -12.45
C ILE A 81 0.08 5.43 -12.73
N VAL A 82 0.73 4.35 -12.28
CA VAL A 82 2.19 4.19 -12.42
C VAL A 82 2.61 3.37 -13.65
N ARG A 83 1.66 2.84 -14.43
CA ARG A 83 1.91 1.89 -15.52
C ARG A 83 2.94 2.34 -16.55
N GLY A 84 3.05 3.65 -16.80
CA GLY A 84 3.98 4.23 -17.78
C GLY A 84 5.40 4.50 -17.27
N ILE A 85 5.70 4.21 -16.00
CA ILE A 85 6.98 4.56 -15.37
C ILE A 85 7.88 3.33 -15.33
N GLY A 86 8.73 3.16 -16.35
CA GLY A 86 9.46 1.90 -16.57
C GLY A 86 10.46 1.48 -15.48
N PHE A 87 10.91 2.36 -14.58
CA PHE A 87 11.77 1.94 -13.47
C PHE A 87 10.99 1.39 -12.26
N LEU A 88 9.65 1.38 -12.32
CA LEU A 88 8.78 0.96 -11.23
C LEU A 88 8.18 -0.45 -11.45
N ASP A 89 8.68 -1.29 -12.35
CA ASP A 89 8.01 -2.56 -12.67
C ASP A 89 7.70 -3.45 -11.44
N GLU A 90 8.70 -3.79 -10.61
CA GLU A 90 8.45 -4.57 -9.37
C GLU A 90 7.65 -3.77 -8.33
N ALA A 91 7.81 -2.44 -8.30
CA ALA A 91 7.06 -1.57 -7.40
C ALA A 91 5.58 -1.48 -7.78
N ARG A 92 5.27 -1.54 -9.08
CA ARG A 92 3.92 -1.53 -9.65
C ARG A 92 3.17 -2.80 -9.25
N ASP A 93 3.84 -3.95 -9.26
CA ASP A 93 3.26 -5.20 -8.79
C ASP A 93 2.99 -5.13 -7.27
N ALA A 94 3.89 -4.50 -6.52
CA ALA A 94 3.66 -4.25 -5.09
C ALA A 94 2.43 -3.36 -4.85
N ILE A 95 2.27 -2.27 -5.61
CA ILE A 95 1.11 -1.37 -5.53
C ILE A 95 -0.19 -2.15 -5.78
N LEU A 96 -0.21 -3.05 -6.76
CA LEU A 96 -1.39 -3.84 -7.09
C LEU A 96 -1.74 -4.90 -6.04
N HIS A 97 -0.72 -5.51 -5.41
CA HIS A 97 -0.89 -6.73 -4.62
C HIS A 97 -0.59 -6.58 -3.12
N HIS A 98 -0.31 -5.38 -2.61
CA HIS A 98 0.04 -5.19 -1.18
C HIS A 98 -1.07 -5.55 -0.18
N HIS A 99 -2.30 -5.77 -0.64
CA HIS A 99 -3.40 -6.27 0.18
C HIS A 99 -3.70 -7.77 0.00
N GLU A 100 -2.91 -8.48 -0.81
CA GLU A 100 -2.97 -9.94 -0.89
C GLU A 100 -2.49 -10.57 0.42
N ARG A 101 -3.06 -11.73 0.77
CA ARG A 101 -2.80 -12.42 2.03
C ARG A 101 -2.28 -13.81 1.76
N LEU A 102 -1.35 -14.29 2.59
CA LEU A 102 -0.72 -15.60 2.38
C LEU A 102 -1.71 -16.77 2.30
N ASP A 103 -2.86 -16.64 2.97
CA ASP A 103 -3.98 -17.59 2.97
C ASP A 103 -4.94 -17.47 1.76
N GLY A 104 -4.75 -16.48 0.89
CA GLY A 104 -5.61 -16.22 -0.27
C GLY A 104 -6.89 -15.41 0.05
N SER A 105 -7.06 -14.93 1.28
CA SER A 105 -8.22 -14.11 1.67
C SER A 105 -8.07 -12.61 1.34
N GLY A 106 -6.99 -12.24 0.64
CA GLY A 106 -6.71 -10.87 0.22
C GLY A 106 -7.40 -10.48 -1.09
N TYR A 107 -7.03 -9.30 -1.58
CA TYR A 107 -7.56 -8.71 -2.81
C TYR A 107 -6.41 -8.00 -3.57
N PRO A 108 -6.55 -7.72 -4.88
CA PRO A 108 -7.75 -7.90 -5.72
C PRO A 108 -7.95 -9.29 -6.33
N TYR A 109 -6.94 -10.17 -6.36
CA TYR A 109 -7.03 -11.45 -7.08
C TYR A 109 -7.00 -12.70 -6.20
N GLY A 110 -6.86 -12.56 -4.88
CA GLY A 110 -6.82 -13.70 -3.97
C GLY A 110 -5.58 -14.56 -4.17
N LEU A 111 -4.45 -13.93 -4.48
CA LEU A 111 -3.16 -14.59 -4.58
C LEU A 111 -2.78 -15.16 -3.21
N SER A 112 -2.08 -16.30 -3.21
CA SER A 112 -1.68 -16.99 -1.99
C SER A 112 -0.23 -17.45 -2.02
N GLY A 113 0.39 -17.54 -0.85
CA GLY A 113 1.76 -18.01 -0.67
C GLY A 113 2.79 -17.30 -1.54
N SER A 114 3.50 -18.08 -2.36
CA SER A 114 4.54 -17.59 -3.29
C SER A 114 4.01 -16.94 -4.56
N ARG A 115 2.69 -17.01 -4.82
CA ARG A 115 2.08 -16.31 -5.96
C ARG A 115 1.99 -14.80 -5.74
N ILE A 116 2.07 -14.36 -4.48
CA ILE A 116 2.13 -12.94 -4.14
C ILE A 116 3.56 -12.44 -4.42
N PRO A 117 3.73 -11.37 -5.22
CA PRO A 117 5.04 -10.81 -5.51
C PRO A 117 5.83 -10.49 -4.23
N GLU A 118 7.14 -10.70 -4.28
CA GLU A 118 8.00 -10.50 -3.10
C GLU A 118 7.89 -9.07 -2.55
N PHE A 119 7.90 -8.06 -3.43
CA PHE A 119 7.75 -6.67 -3.00
C PHE A 119 6.41 -6.40 -2.34
N ALA A 120 5.32 -7.00 -2.84
CA ALA A 120 4.00 -6.86 -2.24
C ALA A 120 3.96 -7.39 -0.81
N ARG A 121 4.61 -8.54 -0.55
CA ARG A 121 4.71 -9.11 0.81
C ARG A 121 5.52 -8.21 1.75
N VAL A 122 6.62 -7.62 1.28
CA VAL A 122 7.42 -6.69 2.09
C VAL A 122 6.64 -5.42 2.41
N VAL A 123 5.95 -4.83 1.42
CA VAL A 123 5.12 -3.64 1.62
C VAL A 123 3.95 -3.94 2.57
N ALA A 124 3.29 -5.09 2.43
CA ALA A 124 2.20 -5.49 3.33
C ALA A 124 2.65 -5.57 4.81
N VAL A 125 3.85 -6.10 5.06
CA VAL A 125 4.43 -6.14 6.41
C VAL A 125 4.76 -4.73 6.92
N ALA A 126 5.38 -3.91 6.08
CA ALA A 126 5.74 -2.53 6.43
C ALA A 126 4.51 -1.65 6.74
N ASP A 127 3.47 -1.76 5.92
CA ASP A 127 2.19 -1.05 6.09
C ASP A 127 1.48 -1.48 7.37
N ALA A 128 1.32 -2.79 7.59
CA ALA A 128 0.72 -3.32 8.81
C ALA A 128 1.48 -2.86 10.06
N PHE A 129 2.81 -2.86 10.02
CA PHE A 129 3.64 -2.38 11.12
C PHE A 129 3.42 -0.88 11.39
N ASP A 130 3.42 -0.03 10.36
CA ASP A 130 3.16 1.40 10.52
C ASP A 130 1.75 1.65 11.08
N ALA A 131 0.74 0.92 10.60
CA ALA A 131 -0.65 1.03 11.06
C ALA A 131 -0.85 0.60 12.52
N MET A 132 -0.03 -0.33 13.02
CA MET A 132 -0.04 -0.77 14.42
C MET A 132 0.72 0.17 15.36
N THR A 133 1.77 0.84 14.87
CA THR A 133 2.70 1.62 15.69
C THR A 133 2.49 3.13 15.61
N SER A 134 1.88 3.61 14.53
CA SER A 134 1.44 5.00 14.43
C SER A 134 0.24 5.22 15.34
N THR A 135 0.25 6.30 16.12
CA THR A 135 -0.86 6.68 17.00
C THR A 135 -2.16 6.76 16.22
N ARG A 136 -2.96 5.69 16.30
CA ARG A 136 -4.32 5.66 15.82
C ARG A 136 -5.10 6.78 16.50
N SER A 137 -5.62 7.71 15.71
CA SER A 137 -6.60 8.74 16.08
C SER A 137 -7.93 8.18 16.62
N TYR A 138 -8.00 6.90 17.00
CA TYR A 138 -9.16 6.21 17.56
C TYR A 138 -8.86 5.42 18.84
N ARG A 139 -7.80 5.76 19.58
CA ARG A 139 -7.71 5.45 21.02
C ARG A 139 -8.17 6.66 21.83
N ARG A 140 -9.47 6.99 21.74
CA ARG A 140 -10.16 7.55 22.91
C ARG A 140 -10.85 6.38 23.59
N ALA A 141 -10.55 6.26 24.88
CA ALA A 141 -11.22 5.36 25.81
C ALA A 141 -12.74 5.53 25.77
#